data_AF-A0A3T0SHM9-F1
#
_entry.id   AF-A0A3T0SHM9-F1
#
_cell.length_a   1.000
_cell.length_b   1.000
_cell.length_c   1.000
_cell.angle_alpha   90.00
_cell.angle_beta   90.00
_cell.angle_gamma   90.00
#
_symmetry.space_group_name_H-M   'P 1'
#
loop_
_entity.id
_entity.type
_entity.pdbx_description
1 polymer ?
#
loop_
_entity_poly.entity_id
_entity_poly.type
_entity_poly.pdbx_seq_one_letter_code
_entity_poly.pdbx_strand_id
1 'polypeptide(L)'
;MFNSSVMKRVATLLAAMHFMLFAQIPLAQAAMIGSAEIIAEQQQQVDRQQLLTMLENQDVQKKLVSMGVEQDQVEQRINSLTPAELAQFNQQLDQAPAGAGVVGIIVLFLVIFIVTDLLCATNIFNFVNCINR
;
A
#
# COMPACT_ATOMS: atom_id res chain seq x y z
N MET A 1 -13.28 21.73 73.91
CA MET A 1 -13.93 20.43 73.63
C MET A 1 -14.57 20.50 72.25
N PHE A 2 -13.95 19.94 71.22
CA PHE A 2 -14.56 19.88 69.90
C PHE A 2 -15.72 18.88 69.93
N ASN A 3 -16.90 19.32 69.51
CA ASN A 3 -18.12 18.51 69.51
C ASN A 3 -17.95 17.32 68.54
N SER A 4 -17.99 16.09 69.05
CA SER A 4 -17.67 14.87 68.29
C SER A 4 -18.58 14.68 67.07
N SER A 5 -19.81 15.19 67.14
CA SER A 5 -20.77 15.20 66.04
C SER A 5 -20.37 16.12 64.88
N VAL A 6 -19.73 17.26 65.19
CA VAL A 6 -19.21 18.20 64.18
C VAL A 6 -17.96 17.61 63.51
N MET A 7 -17.09 16.96 64.30
CA MET A 7 -15.88 16.32 63.78
C MET A 7 -16.19 15.16 62.82
N LYS A 8 -17.23 14.36 63.12
CA LYS A 8 -17.71 13.30 62.22
C LYS A 8 -18.25 13.86 60.89
N ARG A 9 -19.01 14.95 60.93
CA ARG A 9 -19.56 15.60 59.72
C ARG A 9 -18.46 16.18 58.83
N VAL A 10 -17.45 16.81 59.44
CA VAL A 10 -16.28 17.33 58.72
C VAL A 10 -15.48 16.17 58.09
N ALA A 11 -15.26 15.08 58.83
CA ALA A 11 -14.56 13.91 58.30
C ALA A 11 -15.31 13.27 57.11
N THR A 12 -16.64 13.16 57.18
CA THR A 12 -17.44 12.62 56.07
C THR A 12 -17.42 13.51 54.83
N LEU A 13 -17.45 14.85 55.00
CA LEU A 13 -17.35 15.78 53.87
C LEU A 13 -15.97 15.71 53.22
N LEU A 14 -14.92 15.61 54.02
CA LEU A 14 -13.54 15.54 53.54
C LEU A 14 -13.27 14.22 52.80
N ALA A 15 -13.82 13.10 53.29
CA ALA A 15 -13.77 11.81 52.62
C ALA A 15 -14.55 11.80 51.29
N ALA A 16 -15.74 12.39 51.25
CA ALA A 16 -16.54 12.51 50.02
C ALA A 16 -15.82 13.37 48.97
N MET A 17 -15.20 14.47 49.40
CA MET A 17 -14.41 15.34 48.52
C MET A 17 -13.18 14.62 47.95
N HIS A 18 -12.47 13.83 48.76
CA HIS A 18 -11.36 13.01 48.26
C HIS A 18 -11.85 11.97 47.25
N PHE A 19 -12.97 11.30 47.52
CA PHE A 19 -13.52 10.30 46.60
C PHE A 19 -13.88 10.91 45.23
N MET A 20 -14.43 12.13 45.23
CA MET A 20 -14.74 12.87 44.00
C MET A 20 -13.47 13.25 43.21
N LEU A 21 -12.37 13.53 43.91
CA LEU A 21 -11.07 13.86 43.29
C LEU A 21 -10.32 12.64 42.77
N PHE A 22 -10.57 11.43 43.28
CA PHE A 22 -9.93 10.19 42.79
C PHE A 22 -10.77 9.44 41.75
N ALA A 23 -12.06 9.77 41.59
CA ALA A 23 -12.94 9.16 40.59
C ALA A 23 -12.58 9.55 39.13
N GLN A 24 -11.75 10.57 38.94
CA GLN A 24 -11.13 10.89 37.65
C GLN A 24 -9.88 10.03 37.45
N ILE A 25 -10.07 8.72 37.33
CA ILE A 25 -9.06 7.88 36.68
C ILE A 25 -9.13 8.27 35.20
N PRO A 26 -8.10 8.91 34.60
CA PRO A 26 -8.06 9.00 33.16
C PRO A 26 -8.07 7.55 32.67
N LEU A 27 -9.14 7.15 32.00
CA LEU A 27 -9.13 6.00 31.13
C LEU A 27 -7.99 6.28 30.17
N ALA A 28 -6.81 5.71 30.45
CA ALA A 28 -5.72 5.70 29.53
C ALA A 28 -6.27 4.98 28.30
N GLN A 29 -6.69 5.77 27.32
CA GLN A 29 -6.94 5.29 25.98
C GLN A 29 -5.57 4.83 25.51
N ALA A 30 -5.28 3.56 25.78
CA ALA A 30 -4.35 2.80 25.00
C ALA A 30 -4.93 2.83 23.59
N ALA A 31 -4.61 3.89 22.84
CA ALA A 31 -4.54 3.79 21.41
C ALA A 31 -3.58 2.63 21.20
N MET A 32 -4.15 1.46 20.93
CA MET A 32 -3.42 0.34 20.40
C MET A 32 -2.60 0.96 19.26
N ILE A 33 -1.27 0.98 19.38
CA ILE A 33 -0.41 1.14 18.21
C ILE A 33 -0.79 -0.07 17.38
N GLY A 34 -1.77 0.15 16.49
CA GLY A 34 -2.46 -0.93 15.83
C GLY A 34 -1.42 -1.63 15.00
N SER A 35 -1.48 -2.96 14.94
CA SER A 35 -0.76 -3.72 13.92
C SER A 35 -0.92 -3.09 12.53
N ALA A 36 -2.02 -2.36 12.28
CA ALA A 36 -2.24 -1.54 11.08
C ALA A 36 -1.15 -0.49 10.80
N GLU A 37 -0.62 0.21 11.82
CA GLU A 37 0.46 1.20 11.63
C GLU A 37 1.76 0.50 11.24
N ILE A 38 2.07 -0.61 11.91
CA ILE A 38 3.26 -1.43 11.63
C ILE A 38 3.15 -2.12 10.25
N ILE A 39 1.95 -2.60 9.89
CA ILE A 39 1.69 -3.19 8.58
C ILE A 39 1.80 -2.13 7.48
N ALA A 40 1.32 -0.90 7.71
CA ALA A 40 1.45 0.19 6.75
C ALA A 40 2.93 0.56 6.52
N GLU A 41 3.74 0.63 7.58
CA GLU A 41 5.18 0.86 7.45
C GLU A 41 5.90 -0.29 6.73
N GLN A 42 5.55 -1.55 7.01
CA GLN A 42 6.12 -2.70 6.30
C GLN A 42 5.74 -2.70 4.82
N GLN A 43 4.46 -2.46 4.50
CA GLN A 43 3.99 -2.39 3.11
C GLN A 43 4.74 -1.31 2.34
N GLN A 44 4.98 -0.15 2.96
CA GLN A 44 5.72 0.94 2.35
C GLN A 44 7.20 0.58 2.07
N GLN A 45 7.86 -0.16 2.96
CA GLN A 45 9.22 -0.63 2.73
C GLN A 45 9.27 -1.61 1.55
N VAL A 46 8.29 -2.51 1.45
CA VAL A 46 8.17 -3.45 0.34
C VAL A 46 7.94 -2.71 -0.98
N ASP A 47 7.04 -1.71 -1.00
CA ASP A 47 6.72 -0.89 -2.16
C ASP A 47 7.95 -0.13 -2.69
N ARG A 48 8.76 0.45 -1.78
CA ARG A 48 10.01 1.12 -2.16
C ARG A 48 11.01 0.13 -2.74
N GLN A 49 11.19 -1.02 -2.10
CA GLN A 49 12.12 -2.05 -2.56
C GLN A 49 11.73 -2.57 -3.95
N GLN A 50 10.43 -2.74 -4.21
CA GLN A 50 9.92 -3.14 -5.51
C GLN A 50 10.29 -2.14 -6.63
N LEU A 51 10.18 -0.83 -6.36
CA LEU A 51 10.60 0.19 -7.34
C LEU A 51 12.11 0.18 -7.60
N LEU A 52 12.92 -0.06 -6.58
CA LEU A 52 14.37 -0.21 -6.74
C LEU A 52 14.70 -1.43 -7.60
N THR A 53 14.05 -2.58 -7.37
CA THR A 53 14.18 -3.76 -8.23
C THR A 53 13.71 -3.49 -9.65
N MET A 54 12.67 -2.67 -9.84
CA MET A 54 12.24 -2.25 -11.19
C MET A 54 13.32 -1.41 -11.88
N LEU A 55 13.98 -0.51 -11.16
CA LEU A 55 15.08 0.32 -11.66
C LEU A 55 16.31 -0.52 -12.07
N GLU A 56 16.50 -1.69 -11.47
CA GLU A 56 17.56 -2.65 -11.85
C GLU A 56 17.31 -3.35 -13.21
N ASN A 57 16.10 -3.25 -13.78
CA ASN A 57 15.82 -3.84 -15.08
C ASN A 57 16.57 -3.11 -16.21
N GLN A 58 17.30 -3.86 -17.02
CA GLN A 58 18.11 -3.31 -18.13
C GLN A 58 17.27 -2.48 -19.12
N ASP A 59 16.02 -2.85 -19.37
CA ASP A 59 15.16 -2.11 -20.29
C ASP A 59 14.74 -0.74 -19.72
N VAL A 60 14.51 -0.67 -18.40
CA VAL A 60 14.23 0.58 -17.68
C VAL A 60 15.47 1.48 -17.70
N GLN A 61 16.65 0.92 -17.41
CA GLN A 61 17.92 1.66 -17.46
C GLN A 61 18.20 2.24 -18.85
N LYS A 62 18.07 1.41 -19.91
CA LYS A 62 18.23 1.88 -21.30
C LYS A 62 17.27 3.02 -21.62
N LYS A 63 16.03 2.93 -21.13
CA LYS A 63 15.04 3.98 -21.34
C LYS A 63 15.41 5.27 -20.60
N LEU A 64 15.85 5.18 -19.35
CA LEU A 64 16.31 6.33 -18.57
C LEU A 64 17.52 7.01 -19.22
N VAL A 65 18.51 6.24 -19.65
CA VAL A 65 19.69 6.73 -20.39
C VAL A 65 19.27 7.41 -21.69
N SER A 66 18.29 6.86 -22.42
CA SER A 66 17.78 7.49 -23.64
C SER A 66 17.10 8.85 -23.40
N MET A 67 16.66 9.11 -22.16
CA MET A 67 16.07 10.37 -21.72
C MET A 67 17.10 11.30 -21.06
N GLY A 68 18.37 10.89 -20.98
CA GLY A 68 19.44 11.66 -20.32
C GLY A 68 19.33 11.69 -18.79
N VAL A 69 18.66 10.69 -18.20
CA VAL A 69 18.46 10.59 -16.75
C VAL A 69 19.39 9.51 -16.18
N GLU A 70 20.26 9.90 -15.25
CA GLU A 70 21.14 9.01 -14.51
C GLU A 70 20.36 8.18 -13.47
N GLN A 71 20.74 6.91 -13.31
CA GLN A 71 20.07 5.97 -12.40
C GLN A 71 20.11 6.45 -10.94
N ASP A 72 21.27 6.91 -10.48
CA ASP A 72 21.49 7.38 -9.11
C ASP A 72 20.54 8.53 -8.74
N GLN A 73 20.20 9.39 -9.72
CA GLN A 73 19.27 10.48 -9.50
C GLN A 73 17.84 9.98 -9.27
N VAL A 74 17.43 8.93 -9.97
CA VAL A 74 16.10 8.32 -9.80
C VAL A 74 16.01 7.59 -8.47
N GLU A 75 17.06 6.87 -8.09
CA GLU A 75 17.15 6.20 -6.80
C GLU A 75 17.03 7.18 -5.62
N GLN A 76 17.76 8.30 -5.68
CA GLN A 76 17.66 9.36 -4.68
C GLN A 76 16.24 9.93 -4.59
N ARG A 77 15.54 10.10 -5.72
CA ARG A 77 14.15 10.56 -5.74
C ARG A 77 13.22 9.56 -5.07
N ILE A 78 13.30 8.27 -5.41
CA ILE A 78 12.49 7.20 -4.80
C ILE A 78 12.71 7.15 -3.28
N ASN A 79 13.95 7.32 -2.83
CA ASN A 79 14.29 7.36 -1.41
C ASN A 79 13.77 8.63 -0.70
N SER A 80 13.66 9.76 -1.43
CA SER A 80 13.14 11.02 -0.90
C SER A 80 11.61 11.11 -0.85
N LEU A 81 10.89 10.24 -1.57
CA LEU A 81 9.42 10.25 -1.60
C LEU A 81 8.83 9.94 -0.21
N THR A 82 7.83 10.73 0.17
CA THR A 82 7.04 10.46 1.37
C THR A 82 6.15 9.21 1.16
N PRO A 83 5.66 8.59 2.25
CA PRO A 83 4.79 7.42 2.16
C PRO A 83 3.57 7.63 1.25
N ALA A 84 2.92 8.78 1.36
CA ALA A 84 1.73 9.10 0.59
C ALA A 84 2.03 9.31 -0.90
N GLU A 85 3.16 9.95 -1.22
CA GLU A 85 3.60 10.16 -2.60
C GLU A 85 4.02 8.85 -3.26
N LEU A 86 4.67 7.95 -2.51
CA LEU A 86 5.06 6.63 -3.00
C LEU A 86 3.82 5.79 -3.38
N ALA A 87 2.80 5.77 -2.52
CA ALA A 87 1.55 5.06 -2.78
C ALA A 87 0.82 5.63 -4.00
N GLN A 88 0.76 6.96 -4.13
CA GLN A 88 0.16 7.62 -5.29
C GLN A 88 0.94 7.33 -6.59
N PHE A 89 2.27 7.28 -6.51
CA PHE A 89 3.13 6.97 -7.66
C PHE A 89 2.95 5.53 -8.13
N ASN A 90 2.90 4.55 -7.21
CA ASN A 90 2.62 3.15 -7.53
C ASN A 90 1.26 2.99 -8.21
N GLN A 91 0.22 3.66 -7.71
CA GLN A 91 -1.09 3.66 -8.35
C GLN A 91 -1.08 4.21 -9.79
N GLN A 92 -0.20 5.17 -10.10
CA GLN A 92 -0.05 5.69 -11.47
C GLN A 92 0.72 4.71 -12.36
N LEU A 93 1.72 4.01 -11.82
CA LEU A 93 2.44 2.96 -12.55
C LEU A 93 1.55 1.77 -12.89
N ASP A 94 0.67 1.36 -11.98
CA ASP A 94 -0.31 0.29 -12.22
C ASP A 94 -1.34 0.67 -13.30
N GLN A 95 -1.64 1.97 -13.42
CA GLN A 95 -2.53 2.50 -14.46
C GLN A 95 -1.81 2.75 -15.80
N ALA A 96 -0.48 2.91 -15.77
CA ALA A 96 0.30 2.94 -16.99
C ALA A 96 0.20 1.56 -17.66
N PRO A 97 0.10 1.45 -19.00
CA PRO A 97 -0.03 0.16 -19.66
C PRO A 97 1.26 -0.66 -19.51
N ALA A 98 1.40 -1.37 -18.40
CA ALA A 98 2.41 -2.40 -18.15
C ALA A 98 2.04 -3.67 -18.93
N GLY A 99 1.83 -3.52 -20.24
CA GLY A 99 1.37 -4.56 -21.14
C GLY A 99 2.24 -4.69 -22.40
N ALA A 100 3.30 -3.89 -22.52
CA ALA A 100 4.24 -3.95 -23.65
C ALA A 100 5.44 -4.88 -23.40
N GLY A 101 5.35 -5.77 -22.42
CA GLY A 101 6.38 -6.79 -22.13
C GLY A 101 6.17 -8.09 -22.92
N VAL A 102 7.02 -9.09 -22.64
CA VAL A 102 6.94 -10.44 -23.25
C VAL A 102 5.53 -11.04 -23.12
N VAL A 103 4.84 -10.82 -22.00
CA VAL A 103 3.47 -11.29 -21.80
C VAL A 103 2.50 -10.66 -22.81
N GLY A 104 2.62 -9.37 -23.10
CA GLY A 104 1.79 -8.71 -24.11
C GLY A 104 2.03 -9.24 -25.51
N ILE A 105 3.29 -9.53 -25.84
CA ILE A 105 3.66 -10.15 -27.12
C ILE A 105 3.03 -11.55 -27.24
N ILE A 106 3.12 -12.37 -26.18
CA ILE A 106 2.50 -13.70 -26.13
C ILE A 106 0.98 -13.60 -26.31
N VAL A 107 0.32 -12.68 -25.58
CA VAL A 107 -1.13 -12.47 -25.68
C VAL A 107 -1.53 -11.99 -27.08
N LEU A 108 -0.75 -11.09 -27.70
CA LEU A 108 -0.99 -10.61 -29.06
C LEU A 108 -0.97 -11.77 -30.07
N PHE A 109 0.06 -12.61 -30.04
CA PHE A 109 0.14 -13.77 -30.93
C PHE A 109 -0.98 -14.77 -30.67
N LEU A 110 -1.35 -14.99 -29.41
CA LEU A 110 -2.48 -15.84 -29.04
C LEU A 110 -3.79 -15.33 -29.65
N VAL A 111 -4.07 -14.03 -29.57
CA VAL A 111 -5.26 -13.43 -30.17
C VAL A 111 -5.23 -13.56 -31.70
N ILE A 112 -4.09 -13.26 -32.34
CA ILE A 112 -3.94 -13.41 -33.79
C ILE A 112 -4.23 -14.84 -34.22
N PHE A 113 -3.64 -15.84 -33.56
CA PHE A 113 -3.84 -17.25 -33.91
C PHE A 113 -5.27 -17.72 -33.71
N ILE A 114 -5.94 -17.28 -32.64
CA ILE A 114 -7.37 -17.57 -32.43
C ILE A 114 -8.21 -17.01 -33.58
N VAL A 115 -7.94 -15.77 -34.02
CA VAL A 115 -8.68 -15.15 -35.12
C VAL A 115 -8.45 -15.90 -36.44
N THR A 116 -7.21 -16.29 -36.76
CA THR A 116 -6.94 -17.08 -37.98
C THR A 116 -7.55 -18.48 -37.93
N ASP A 117 -7.66 -19.13 -36.77
CA ASP A 117 -8.38 -20.41 -36.63
C ASP A 117 -9.89 -20.24 -36.84
N LEU A 118 -10.49 -19.17 -36.30
CA LEU A 118 -11.92 -18.86 -36.52
C LEU A 118 -12.23 -18.62 -38.01
N LEU A 119 -11.31 -17.99 -38.73
CA LEU A 119 -11.40 -17.74 -40.18
C LEU A 119 -11.05 -18.95 -41.05
N CYS A 120 -10.73 -20.10 -40.45
CA CYS A 120 -10.27 -21.32 -41.13
C CYS A 120 -8.97 -21.14 -41.94
N ALA A 121 -8.15 -20.12 -41.63
CA ALA A 121 -6.85 -19.93 -42.25
C ALA A 121 -5.78 -20.84 -41.61
N THR A 122 -5.96 -21.19 -40.33
CA THR A 122 -5.11 -22.12 -39.58
C THR A 122 -5.96 -23.15 -38.81
N ASN A 123 -5.31 -24.16 -38.23
CA ASN A 123 -5.90 -25.07 -37.24
C ASN A 123 -4.85 -25.42 -36.18
N ILE A 124 -4.65 -24.51 -35.23
CA ILE A 124 -3.66 -24.65 -34.15
C ILE A 124 -4.34 -25.06 -32.83
N PHE A 125 -5.58 -24.63 -32.62
CA PHE A 125 -6.33 -24.85 -31.38
C PHE A 125 -7.55 -25.74 -31.62
N ASN A 126 -7.54 -26.94 -31.04
CA ASN A 126 -8.65 -27.91 -31.15
C ASN A 126 -10.00 -27.44 -30.57
N PHE A 127 -10.02 -26.35 -29.81
CA PHE A 127 -11.22 -25.79 -29.22
C PHE A 127 -11.82 -24.62 -30.03
N VAL A 128 -11.13 -24.15 -31.08
CA VAL A 128 -11.61 -23.05 -31.94
C VAL A 128 -12.30 -23.66 -33.17
N ASN A 129 -13.57 -23.31 -33.37
CA ASN A 129 -14.36 -23.79 -34.51
C ASN A 129 -14.49 -22.71 -35.58
N CYS A 130 -14.33 -23.13 -36.83
CA CYS A 130 -14.60 -22.32 -38.01
C CYS A 130 -15.98 -21.65 -37.99
N ILE A 131 -16.01 -20.32 -38.16
CA ILE A 131 -17.27 -19.56 -38.19
C ILE A 131 -17.96 -19.65 -39.56
N ASN A 132 -17.19 -19.80 -40.63
CA ASN A 132 -17.69 -19.82 -42.01
C ASN A 132 -18.05 -21.25 -42.47
N ARG A 133 -18.62 -22.05 -41.58
CA ARG A 133 -19.06 -23.42 -41.87
C ARG A 133 -20.58 -23.51 -41.91
#